data_AF-A0A356BX77-F1
#
_entry.id   AF-A0A356BX77-F1
#
_cell.length_a   1.000
_cell.length_b   1.000
_cell.length_c   1.000
_cell.angle_alpha   90.00
_cell.angle_beta   90.00
_cell.angle_gamma   90.00
#
_symmetry.space_group_name_H-M   'P 1'
#
loop_
_entity.id
_entity.type
_entity.pdbx_description
1 polymer ?
#
loop_
_entity_poly.entity_id
_entity_poly.type
_entity_poly.pdbx_seq_one_letter_code
_entity_poly.pdbx_strand_id
1 'polypeptide(L)'
;MGHKIRSLTYPQLVVLGYLVIITMGTVLLSFPMATRSNVSVGFVDALFTATSATCVTGLVVYDTFTHWSLFGQIVIMTLIQIGGLGFMAVITMFSFFLRRRIGLKERGLLRESVNSMYLGGVV
;
A
#
# COMPACT_ATOMS: atom_id res chain seq x y z
N MET A 1 -30.37 10.96 -9.49
CA MET A 1 -29.05 11.26 -8.88
C MET A 1 -29.08 10.87 -7.42
N GLY A 2 -28.60 9.66 -7.10
CA GLY A 2 -28.51 9.20 -5.72
C GLY A 2 -27.32 8.25 -5.62
N HIS A 3 -26.13 8.80 -5.40
CA HIS A 3 -24.94 7.98 -5.17
C HIS A 3 -25.08 7.29 -3.81
N LYS A 4 -25.68 6.10 -3.85
CA LYS A 4 -25.78 5.13 -2.76
C LYS A 4 -24.36 4.73 -2.39
N ILE A 5 -23.80 5.35 -1.37
CA ILE A 5 -22.48 4.99 -0.81
C ILE A 5 -22.63 3.56 -0.27
N ARG A 6 -22.23 2.57 -1.08
CA ARG A 6 -22.22 1.15 -0.70
C ARG A 6 -21.39 1.00 0.58
N SER A 7 -21.91 0.31 1.59
CA SER A 7 -21.11 -0.14 2.73
C SER A 7 -20.12 -1.19 2.24
N LEU A 8 -18.90 -0.77 1.90
CA LEU A 8 -17.83 -1.67 1.52
C LEU A 8 -17.47 -2.57 2.73
N THR A 9 -17.42 -3.88 2.51
CA THR A 9 -16.93 -4.82 3.53
C THR A 9 -15.43 -4.61 3.72
N TYR A 10 -14.90 -4.84 4.92
CA TYR A 10 -13.48 -4.67 5.26
C TYR A 10 -12.48 -5.23 4.22
N PRO A 11 -12.59 -6.49 3.76
CA PRO A 11 -11.70 -7.00 2.71
C PRO A 11 -11.79 -6.22 1.40
N GLN A 12 -12.97 -5.71 1.02
CA GLN A 12 -13.12 -4.90 -0.19
C GLN A 12 -12.39 -3.56 -0.06
N LEU A 13 -12.43 -2.94 1.13
CA LEU A 13 -11.70 -1.70 1.40
C LEU A 13 -10.18 -1.91 1.29
N VAL A 14 -9.67 -3.03 1.81
CA VAL A 14 -8.25 -3.39 1.74
C VAL A 14 -7.83 -3.61 0.29
N VAL A 15 -8.57 -4.44 -0.45
CA VAL A 15 -8.27 -4.72 -1.87
C VAL A 15 -8.24 -3.43 -2.68
N LEU A 16 -9.24 -2.57 -2.51
CA LEU A 16 -9.34 -1.31 -3.23
C LEU A 16 -8.20 -0.34 -2.86
N GLY A 17 -7.80 -0.33 -1.59
CA GLY A 17 -6.63 0.40 -1.11
C GLY A 17 -5.31 -0.02 -1.75
N TYR A 18 -5.03 -1.32 -1.74
CA TYR A 18 -3.85 -1.87 -2.41
C TYR A 18 -3.86 -1.58 -3.91
N LEU A 19 -5.03 -1.69 -4.56
CA LEU A 19 -5.18 -1.41 -5.99
C LEU A 19 -4.80 0.05 -6.31
N VAL A 20 -5.23 1.01 -5.47
CA VAL A 20 -4.86 2.43 -5.62
C VAL A 20 -3.35 2.63 -5.46
N ILE A 21 -2.75 2.04 -4.42
CA ILE A 21 -1.30 2.16 -4.15
C ILE A 21 -0.48 1.57 -5.30
N ILE A 22 -0.84 0.37 -5.77
CA ILE A 22 -0.16 -0.31 -6.89
C ILE A 22 -0.29 0.50 -8.17
N THR A 23 -1.48 1.02 -8.46
CA THR A 23 -1.71 1.85 -9.66
C THR A 23 -0.87 3.13 -9.60
N MET A 24 -0.84 3.79 -8.44
CA MET A 24 -0.05 5.00 -8.25
C MET A 24 1.47 4.71 -8.38
N GLY A 25 1.94 3.61 -7.77
CA GLY A 25 3.32 3.14 -7.93
C GLY A 25 3.67 2.82 -9.37
N THR A 26 2.77 2.17 -10.11
CA THR A 26 2.95 1.84 -11.53
C THR A 26 3.12 3.09 -12.38
N VAL A 27 2.28 4.11 -12.17
CA VAL A 27 2.37 5.38 -12.89
C VAL A 27 3.68 6.09 -12.60
N LEU A 28 4.11 6.11 -11.33
CA LEU A 28 5.39 6.70 -10.91
C LEU A 28 6.60 5.97 -11.53
N LEU A 29 6.58 4.64 -11.55
CA LEU A 29 7.67 3.81 -12.11
C LEU A 29 7.68 3.82 -13.65
N SER A 30 6.54 4.04 -14.29
CA SER A 30 6.44 4.10 -15.77
C SER A 30 7.09 5.35 -16.36
N PHE A 31 7.33 6.38 -15.53
CA PHE A 31 7.93 7.62 -15.96
C PHE A 31 9.42 7.43 -16.32
N PRO A 32 9.91 8.02 -17.43
CA PRO A 32 11.30 7.84 -17.87
C PRO A 32 12.34 8.31 -16.83
N MET A 33 11.95 9.22 -15.93
CA MET A 33 12.79 9.69 -14.81
C MET A 33 13.08 8.59 -13.77
N ALA A 34 12.30 7.52 -13.72
CA ALA A 34 12.50 6.41 -12.80
C ALA A 34 13.62 5.44 -13.23
N THR A 35 14.05 5.50 -14.49
CA THR A 35 15.05 4.58 -15.06
C THR A 35 16.36 5.31 -15.35
N ARG A 36 17.50 4.67 -15.10
CA ARG A 36 18.83 5.28 -15.38
C ARG A 36 19.09 5.52 -16.86
N SER A 37 18.52 4.70 -17.74
CA SER A 37 18.62 4.85 -19.19
C SER A 37 17.73 5.95 -19.76
N ASN A 38 16.89 6.61 -18.94
CA ASN A 38 15.81 7.51 -19.38
C ASN A 38 14.81 6.89 -20.37
N VAL A 39 14.81 5.56 -20.50
CA VAL A 39 13.84 4.82 -21.31
C VAL A 39 12.79 4.25 -20.36
N SER A 40 11.51 4.36 -20.73
CA SER A 40 10.44 3.74 -19.96
C SER A 40 10.65 2.22 -19.91
N VAL A 41 10.54 1.64 -18.72
CA VAL A 41 10.64 0.18 -18.51
C VAL A 41 9.45 -0.59 -19.13
N GLY A 42 8.40 0.11 -19.58
CA GLY A 42 7.17 -0.49 -20.08
C GLY A 42 6.13 -0.70 -18.97
N PHE A 43 4.85 -0.67 -19.35
CA PHE A 43 3.74 -0.68 -18.39
C PHE A 43 3.66 -1.98 -17.58
N VAL A 44 3.89 -3.12 -18.23
CA VAL A 44 3.80 -4.45 -17.58
C VAL A 44 4.89 -4.63 -16.54
N ASP A 45 6.12 -4.23 -16.85
CA ASP A 45 7.26 -4.38 -15.95
C ASP A 45 7.19 -3.38 -14.78
N ALA A 46 6.69 -2.17 -15.04
CA ALA A 46 6.38 -1.19 -14.00
C ALA A 46 5.27 -1.71 -13.05
N LEU A 47 4.20 -2.30 -13.60
CA LEU A 47 3.10 -2.87 -12.83
C LEU A 47 3.57 -4.05 -11.98
N PHE A 48 4.37 -4.94 -12.57
CA PHE A 48 4.94 -6.09 -11.86
C PHE A 48 5.83 -5.63 -10.71
N THR A 49 6.76 -4.70 -10.98
CA THR A 49 7.68 -4.18 -9.97
C THR A 49 6.91 -3.46 -8.85
N ALA A 50 5.92 -2.63 -9.18
CA ALA A 50 5.08 -1.94 -8.20
C ALA A 50 4.28 -2.91 -7.33
N THR A 51 3.70 -3.96 -7.94
CA THR A 51 2.95 -5.00 -7.22
C THR A 51 3.87 -5.79 -6.29
N SER A 52 5.03 -6.22 -6.79
CA SER A 52 5.99 -7.00 -6.01
C SER A 52 6.56 -6.21 -4.83
N ALA A 53 6.86 -4.93 -5.04
CA ALA A 53 7.32 -4.03 -3.99
C ALA A 53 6.22 -3.80 -2.94
N THR A 54 4.98 -3.54 -3.35
CA THR A 54 3.86 -3.28 -2.43
C THR A 54 3.45 -4.53 -1.65
N CYS A 55 3.56 -5.72 -2.25
CA CYS A 55 3.28 -6.99 -1.56
C CYS A 55 4.51 -7.55 -0.82
N VAL A 56 5.66 -6.88 -0.89
CA VAL A 56 6.94 -7.29 -0.27
C VAL A 56 7.34 -8.72 -0.67
N THR A 57 7.08 -9.12 -1.92
CA THR A 57 7.40 -10.46 -2.42
C THR A 57 8.88 -10.62 -2.81
N GLY A 58 9.55 -9.53 -3.17
CA GLY A 58 10.98 -9.53 -3.52
C GLY A 58 11.31 -10.00 -4.94
N LEU A 59 10.31 -10.17 -5.81
CA LEU A 59 10.51 -10.49 -7.23
C LEU A 59 10.81 -9.21 -8.03
N VAL A 60 11.86 -9.23 -8.84
CA VAL A 60 12.26 -8.09 -9.68
C VAL A 60 12.47 -8.55 -11.13
N VAL A 61 11.96 -7.79 -12.09
CA VAL A 61 12.18 -8.05 -13.54
C VAL A 61 13.57 -7.60 -13.96
N TYR A 62 14.00 -6.46 -13.41
CA TYR A 62 15.31 -5.87 -13.63
C TYR A 62 15.98 -5.59 -12.30
N ASP A 63 17.32 -5.63 -12.28
CA ASP A 63 18.09 -5.36 -11.08
C ASP A 63 17.85 -3.92 -10.56
N THR A 64 17.42 -3.83 -9.30
CA THR A 64 16.98 -2.57 -8.68
C THR A 64 18.10 -1.52 -8.59
N PHE A 65 19.34 -1.98 -8.39
CA PHE A 65 20.48 -1.10 -8.19
C PHE A 65 21.00 -0.50 -9.50
N THR A 66 21.08 -1.31 -10.56
CA THR A 66 21.66 -0.91 -11.85
C THR A 66 20.64 -0.22 -12.76
N HIS A 67 19.38 -0.68 -12.75
CA HIS A 67 18.38 -0.24 -13.73
C HIS A 67 17.61 1.02 -13.32
N TRP A 68 17.30 1.16 -12.03
CA TRP A 68 16.49 2.26 -11.53
C TRP A 68 17.33 3.47 -11.15
N SER A 69 16.79 4.65 -11.42
CA SER A 69 17.37 5.92 -10.95
C SER A 69 17.14 6.08 -9.44
N LEU A 70 17.78 7.08 -8.84
CA LEU A 70 17.57 7.39 -7.42
C LEU A 70 16.09 7.72 -7.13
N PHE A 71 15.38 8.32 -8.09
CA PHE A 71 13.94 8.53 -8.00
C PHE A 71 13.17 7.20 -7.97
N GLY A 72 13.45 6.29 -8.91
CA GLY A 72 12.80 4.97 -8.94
C GLY A 72 13.05 4.15 -7.68
N GLN A 73 14.28 4.18 -7.16
CA GLN A 73 14.65 3.52 -5.91
C GLN A 73 13.86 4.06 -4.71
N ILE A 74 13.69 5.38 -4.60
CA ILE A 74 12.88 5.99 -3.54
C ILE A 74 11.41 5.54 -3.64
N VAL A 75 10.85 5.48 -4.84
CA VAL A 75 9.47 5.01 -5.03
C VAL A 75 9.34 3.53 -4.60
N ILE A 76 10.26 2.67 -5.04
CA ILE A 76 10.25 1.24 -4.66
C ILE A 76 10.38 1.07 -3.14
N MET A 77 11.30 1.79 -2.49
CA MET A 77 11.44 1.76 -1.03
C MET A 77 10.16 2.22 -0.32
N THR A 78 9.50 3.25 -0.83
CA THR A 78 8.24 3.75 -0.27
C THR A 78 7.12 2.70 -0.40
N LEU A 79 7.01 2.05 -1.56
CA LEU A 79 6.05 0.96 -1.79
C LEU A 79 6.29 -0.22 -0.85
N ILE A 80 7.56 -0.60 -0.63
CA ILE A 80 7.94 -1.66 0.32
C ILE A 80 7.51 -1.29 1.74
N GLN A 81 7.74 -0.05 2.17
CA GLN A 81 7.37 0.37 3.53
C GLN A 81 5.86 0.42 3.73
N ILE A 82 5.11 0.90 2.73
CA ILE A 82 3.64 0.90 2.76
C ILE A 82 3.10 -0.54 2.81
N GLY A 83 3.71 -1.45 2.04
CA GLY A 83 3.40 -2.87 2.02
C GLY A 83 3.70 -3.58 3.33
N GLY A 84 4.92 -3.40 3.86
CA GLY A 84 5.43 -4.08 5.04
C GLY A 84 4.79 -3.64 6.35
N LEU A 85 4.37 -2.37 6.46
CA LEU A 85 3.58 -1.89 7.59
C LEU A 85 2.13 -2.44 7.54
N GLY A 86 1.68 -2.87 6.37
CA GLY A 86 0.31 -3.29 6.12
C GLY A 86 -0.63 -2.09 5.96
N PHE A 87 -1.53 -2.19 4.98
CA PHE A 87 -2.51 -1.14 4.65
C PHE A 87 -3.29 -0.61 5.88
N MET A 88 -3.61 -1.47 6.84
CA MET A 88 -4.34 -1.08 8.05
C MET A 88 -3.51 -0.20 8.99
N ALA A 89 -2.20 -0.44 9.12
CA ALA A 89 -1.34 0.39 9.95
C ALA A 89 -1.20 1.78 9.33
N VAL A 90 -1.06 1.86 8.00
CA VAL A 90 -0.97 3.12 7.27
C VAL A 90 -2.25 3.95 7.44
N ILE A 91 -3.44 3.36 7.27
CA ILE A 91 -4.71 4.08 7.50
C ILE A 91 -4.81 4.57 8.95
N THR A 92 -4.50 3.71 9.92
CA THR A 92 -4.64 4.05 11.33
C THR A 92 -3.69 5.18 11.72
N MET A 93 -2.44 5.13 11.26
CA MET A 93 -1.44 6.15 11.52
C MET A 93 -1.80 7.49 10.85
N PHE A 94 -2.36 7.43 9.63
CA PHE A 94 -2.86 8.61 8.92
C PHE A 94 -4.10 9.22 9.59
N SER A 95 -5.03 8.39 10.08
CA SER A 95 -6.21 8.82 10.85
C SER A 95 -5.81 9.48 12.18
N PHE A 96 -4.80 8.93 12.85
CA PHE A 96 -4.21 9.50 14.06
C PHE A 96 -3.52 10.84 13.79
N PHE A 97 -2.74 10.94 12.72
CA PHE A 97 -2.05 12.18 12.31
C PHE A 97 -3.05 13.29 11.95
N LEU A 98 -4.16 12.94 11.29
CA LEU A 98 -5.20 13.90 10.89
C LEU A 98 -6.11 14.34 12.05
N ARG A 99 -5.82 13.94 13.30
CA ARG A 99 -6.54 14.33 14.52
C ARG A 99 -8.05 14.12 14.44
N ARG A 100 -8.52 13.20 13.59
CA ARG A 100 -9.92 12.75 13.62
C ARG A 100 -10.09 11.92 14.88
N ARG A 101 -11.07 12.30 15.71
CA ARG A 101 -11.43 11.53 16.90
C ARG A 101 -11.80 10.12 16.44
N ILE A 102 -10.95 9.15 16.77
CA ILE A 102 -11.15 7.73 16.47
C ILE A 102 -12.55 7.35 16.96
N GLY A 103 -13.47 7.18 16.02
CA GLY A 103 -14.86 6.84 16.31
C GLY A 103 -14.96 5.38 16.76
N LEU A 104 -16.05 5.02 17.45
CA LEU A 104 -16.30 3.64 17.92
C LEU A 104 -16.17 2.56 16.82
N LYS A 105 -16.41 2.92 15.55
CA LYS A 105 -16.24 2.03 14.39
C LYS A 105 -14.77 1.69 14.06
N GLU A 106 -13.85 2.65 14.16
CA GLU A 106 -12.41 2.42 13.98
C GLU A 106 -11.82 1.58 15.14
N ARG A 107 -12.39 1.69 16.35
CA ARG A 107 -12.00 0.85 17.49
C ARG A 107 -12.36 -0.62 17.29
N GLY A 108 -13.49 -0.92 16.64
CA GLY A 108 -13.87 -2.30 16.29
C GLY A 108 -12.92 -2.90 15.26
N LEU A 109 -12.53 -2.11 14.26
CA LEU A 109 -11.54 -2.46 13.24
C LEU A 109 -10.15 -2.78 13.81
N LEU A 110 -9.71 -1.99 14.78
CA LEU A 110 -8.47 -2.24 15.50
C LEU A 110 -8.54 -3.51 16.34
N ARG A 111 -9.70 -3.81 16.94
CA ARG A 111 -9.94 -5.06 17.70
C ARG A 111 -9.98 -6.31 16.83
N GLU A 112 -10.44 -6.20 15.59
CA GLU A 112 -10.46 -7.31 14.63
C GLU A 112 -9.06 -7.59 14.08
N SER A 113 -8.29 -6.52 13.82
CA SER A 113 -6.92 -6.61 13.28
C SER A 113 -5.91 -7.02 14.36
N VAL A 114 -6.10 -6.55 15.59
CA VAL A 114 -5.42 -7.05 16.78
C VAL A 114 -6.24 -8.22 17.31
N ASN A 115 -6.11 -9.37 16.65
CA ASN A 115 -6.61 -10.67 17.15
C ASN A 115 -6.63 -10.65 18.68
N SER A 116 -7.82 -10.73 19.27
CA SER A 116 -7.99 -10.72 20.73
C SER A 116 -7.43 -12.01 21.34
N MET A 117 -6.11 -12.11 21.40
CA MET A 117 -5.39 -12.77 22.50
C MET A 117 -5.45 -11.86 23.74
N TYR A 118 -6.68 -11.59 24.18
CA TYR A 118 -6.96 -11.27 25.57
C TYR A 118 -8.04 -12.24 26.07
N LEU A 119 -7.71 -13.53 26.01
CA LEU A 119 -8.37 -14.62 26.74
C LEU A 119 -7.72 -14.78 28.14
N GLY A 120 -7.41 -13.67 28.81
CA GLY A 120 -6.72 -13.69 30.09
C GLY A 120 -7.30 -12.66 31.05
N GLY A 121 -8.50 -12.93 31.57
CA GLY A 121 -8.99 -12.18 32.72
C GLY A 121 -10.51 -12.02 32.79
N VAL A 122 -11.26 -13.12 32.77
CA VAL A 122 -12.53 -13.26 33.51
C VAL A 122 -12.68 -14.74 33.90
N VAL A 123 -11.97 -15.13 34.97
CA VAL A 123 -12.50 -15.91 36.11
C VAL A 123 -11.80 -15.43 37.36
#